data_AF-A0A2M6WK05-F1
#
_entry.id   AF-A0A2M6WK05-F1
#
_cell.length_a   1.000
_cell.length_b   1.000
_cell.length_c   1.000
_cell.angle_alpha   90.00
_cell.angle_beta   90.00
_cell.angle_gamma   90.00
#
_symmetry.space_group_name_H-M   'P 1'
#
loop_
_entity.id
_entity.type
_entity.pdbx_description
1 polymer ?
#
loop_
_entity_poly.entity_id
_entity_poly.type
_entity_poly.pdbx_seq_one_letter_code
_entity_poly.pdbx_strand_id
1 'polypeptide(L)'
;MIEKNWNGKNIALSKDKLSKEEIELNINTAEIRHVVKDNEAKARELLYAFPSLDKAVISFFETHTQNDGSVDVTGIKFSSDFFKREGVCFQKGRITTTRGYDYICSLDTGLTSVQKIEKYQETIHLTIEELKADNIDKIEKLLLLDYLKNALITILNTFVYQEKLEIEEVDRSEEYEKIRSQLIKNAEDVISGSVDLILNKELHTIQSIDFENILSITDDVVDRLSTYHTSHKLPSFYVSRPEATNPMTIIGSSILLAENYKNIDAIVGVPSGGTELALTTKVFMNKLTGKKYSLLLLPISLHTLKKFSGKTNNEHVLTQLNIEKHFENNIESVLICDDNTSTGRTLQLLKNLILKHNPNIVIHCAVAEADIVRSNIDKDNIKRTHVANKDILKDSVNILPVSRSIDPKVDIKEIIEKRKIISYYENMASESTKLIDTIYANVMERVNEFGVDYSDFTDENAVLAFRGTFLSNFYSTPIIFNGVTYPSVEHAYQAAKFSNFNWSAVKQEAIEEIQNTFKLRGYSAHFVLSNEFFADEKMTSGNIKIATDILRNYGYVDTDWEDKRIKIMINLLIQKFQSKEMASLLQATRGKELIEGNDWGDTLWGVCDGKGRNILGVILMAIRK
;
A
#
# COMPACT_ATOMS: atom_id res chain seq x y z
N MET A 1 -5.63 -37.38 2.18
CA MET A 1 -6.87 -36.61 2.02
C MET A 1 -7.10 -36.38 0.54
N ILE A 2 -8.35 -36.40 0.08
CA ILE A 2 -8.74 -36.33 -1.34
C ILE A 2 -8.23 -35.00 -1.94
N GLU A 3 -7.35 -35.08 -2.95
CA GLU A 3 -6.96 -33.96 -3.80
C GLU A 3 -8.22 -33.41 -4.49
N LYS A 4 -8.84 -32.37 -3.92
CA LYS A 4 -9.93 -31.66 -4.61
C LYS A 4 -9.30 -30.79 -5.69
N ASN A 5 -9.21 -31.32 -6.90
CA ASN A 5 -8.94 -30.58 -8.12
C ASN A 5 -10.11 -29.61 -8.40
N TRP A 6 -9.79 -28.36 -8.76
CA TRP A 6 -10.71 -27.30 -9.12
C TRP A 6 -10.99 -27.23 -10.62
N ASN A 7 -10.35 -28.07 -11.44
CA ASN A 7 -10.70 -28.23 -12.85
C ASN A 7 -12.20 -28.47 -13.00
N GLY A 8 -12.87 -27.62 -13.78
CA GLY A 8 -14.33 -27.65 -13.96
C GLY A 8 -15.19 -27.16 -12.78
N LYS A 9 -14.67 -26.98 -11.56
CA LYS A 9 -15.44 -26.44 -10.40
C LYS A 9 -15.38 -24.91 -10.27
N ASN A 10 -16.51 -24.24 -10.03
CA ASN A 10 -16.51 -22.79 -9.80
C ASN A 10 -16.06 -22.43 -8.39
N ILE A 11 -15.06 -21.55 -8.30
CA ILE A 11 -14.54 -20.95 -7.05
C ILE A 11 -15.42 -19.78 -6.62
N ALA A 12 -15.89 -18.96 -7.56
CA ALA A 12 -16.84 -17.88 -7.32
C ALA A 12 -18.25 -18.32 -7.72
N LEU A 13 -19.20 -18.26 -6.78
CA LEU A 13 -20.58 -18.63 -7.01
C LEU A 13 -21.45 -17.37 -7.09
N SER A 14 -22.24 -17.26 -8.15
CA SER A 14 -23.15 -16.13 -8.36
C SER A 14 -24.42 -16.34 -7.52
N LYS A 15 -24.77 -15.39 -6.65
CA LYS A 15 -25.90 -15.56 -5.70
C LYS A 15 -27.26 -15.69 -6.38
N ASP A 16 -27.43 -15.10 -7.57
CA ASP A 16 -28.64 -15.22 -8.40
C ASP A 16 -28.84 -16.62 -8.98
N LYS A 17 -27.79 -17.45 -9.00
CA LYS A 17 -27.82 -18.84 -9.49
C LYS A 17 -27.92 -19.88 -8.37
N LEU A 18 -28.00 -19.44 -7.11
CA LEU A 18 -28.06 -20.32 -5.95
C LEU A 18 -29.42 -20.21 -5.26
N SER A 19 -29.91 -21.31 -4.69
CA SER A 19 -31.02 -21.29 -3.74
C SER A 19 -30.60 -20.59 -2.44
N LYS A 20 -31.57 -20.21 -1.60
CA LYS A 20 -31.27 -19.65 -0.27
C LYS A 20 -30.50 -20.64 0.60
N GLU A 21 -30.90 -21.91 0.56
CA GLU A 21 -30.24 -23.00 1.28
C GLU A 21 -28.79 -23.20 0.81
N GLU A 22 -28.53 -23.09 -0.51
CA GLU A 22 -27.18 -23.19 -1.05
C GLU A 22 -26.29 -22.00 -0.64
N ILE A 23 -26.85 -20.79 -0.57
CA ILE A 23 -26.15 -19.62 -0.05
C ILE A 23 -25.81 -19.85 1.43
N GLU A 24 -26.79 -20.25 2.25
CA GLU A 24 -26.60 -20.55 3.68
C GLU A 24 -25.55 -21.62 3.92
N LEU A 25 -25.54 -22.67 3.10
CA LEU A 25 -24.54 -23.73 3.16
C LEU A 25 -23.13 -23.19 2.88
N ASN A 26 -22.97 -22.32 1.87
CA ASN A 26 -21.66 -21.75 1.51
C ASN A 26 -21.15 -20.72 2.53
N ILE A 27 -22.04 -20.11 3.33
CA ILE A 27 -21.68 -19.16 4.39
C ILE A 27 -21.81 -19.77 5.79
N ASN A 28 -21.93 -21.10 5.92
CA ASN A 28 -22.10 -21.77 7.20
C ASN A 28 -20.87 -21.58 8.11
N THR A 29 -20.95 -20.56 8.97
CA THR A 29 -19.83 -20.15 9.81
C THR A 29 -19.44 -21.19 10.86
N ALA A 30 -20.36 -22.05 11.31
CA ALA A 30 -20.07 -23.06 12.33
C ALA A 30 -19.25 -24.21 11.74
N GLU A 31 -19.65 -24.72 10.57
CA GLU A 31 -18.93 -25.76 9.83
C GLU A 31 -17.50 -25.30 9.50
N ILE A 32 -17.37 -24.10 8.93
CA ILE A 32 -16.06 -23.57 8.51
C ILE A 32 -15.14 -23.32 9.70
N ARG A 33 -15.67 -22.84 10.84
CA ARG A 33 -14.89 -22.71 12.08
C ARG A 33 -14.35 -24.04 12.59
N HIS A 34 -15.12 -25.12 12.45
CA HIS A 34 -14.67 -26.45 12.86
C HIS A 34 -13.51 -26.91 11.98
N VAL A 35 -13.65 -26.79 10.65
CA VAL A 35 -12.59 -27.10 9.67
C VAL A 35 -11.31 -26.31 9.96
N VAL A 36 -11.45 -25.00 10.19
CA VAL A 36 -10.32 -24.11 10.47
C VAL A 36 -9.61 -24.49 11.78
N LYS A 37 -10.36 -24.83 12.83
CA LYS A 37 -9.77 -25.27 14.10
C LYS A 37 -9.01 -26.59 13.95
N ASP A 38 -9.55 -27.53 13.19
CA ASP A 38 -8.90 -28.82 12.93
C ASP A 38 -7.62 -28.62 12.09
N ASN A 39 -7.67 -27.73 11.11
CA ASN A 39 -6.52 -27.35 10.30
C ASN A 39 -5.44 -26.64 11.11
N GLU A 40 -5.80 -25.72 12.00
CA GLU A 40 -4.88 -25.04 12.91
C GLU A 40 -4.15 -26.08 13.80
N ALA A 41 -4.91 -27.02 14.39
CA ALA A 41 -4.35 -28.09 15.20
C ALA A 41 -3.40 -28.99 14.39
N LYS A 42 -3.79 -29.37 13.16
CA LYS A 42 -2.95 -30.16 12.27
C LYS A 42 -1.69 -29.41 11.82
N ALA A 43 -1.80 -28.14 11.48
CA ALA A 43 -0.65 -27.30 11.11
C ALA A 43 0.34 -27.21 12.27
N ARG A 44 -0.16 -27.04 13.49
CA ARG A 44 0.67 -27.06 14.71
C ARG A 44 1.32 -28.43 14.91
N GLU A 45 0.59 -29.53 14.78
CA GLU A 45 1.15 -30.88 14.88
C GLU A 45 2.30 -31.10 13.87
N LEU A 46 2.09 -30.72 12.61
CA LEU A 46 3.10 -30.80 11.56
C LEU A 46 4.34 -29.96 11.89
N LEU A 47 4.14 -28.76 12.44
CA LEU A 47 5.26 -27.87 12.80
C LEU A 47 6.07 -28.48 13.94
N TYR A 48 5.40 -28.97 14.98
CA TYR A 48 6.04 -29.62 16.13
C TYR A 48 6.66 -30.98 15.81
N ALA A 49 6.33 -31.58 14.67
CA ALA A 49 6.95 -32.82 14.19
C ALA A 49 8.37 -32.61 13.62
N PHE A 50 8.78 -31.36 13.32
CA PHE A 50 10.16 -31.09 12.90
C PHE A 50 11.15 -31.39 14.04
N PRO A 51 12.10 -32.32 13.87
CA PRO A 51 12.99 -32.74 14.96
C PRO A 51 13.85 -31.62 15.52
N SER A 52 14.21 -30.66 14.67
CA SER A 52 15.03 -29.51 15.02
C SER A 52 14.21 -28.26 15.35
N LEU A 53 12.88 -28.33 15.49
CA LEU A 53 12.09 -27.13 15.80
C LEU A 53 12.56 -26.45 17.09
N ASP A 54 12.79 -25.14 17.03
CA ASP A 54 12.96 -24.31 18.22
C ASP A 54 11.59 -24.03 18.87
N LYS A 55 11.19 -24.90 19.81
CA LYS A 55 9.89 -24.79 20.49
C LYS A 55 9.77 -23.52 21.33
N ALA A 56 10.88 -22.94 21.79
CA ALA A 56 10.84 -21.70 22.57
C ALA A 56 10.47 -20.51 21.69
N VAL A 57 11.01 -20.46 20.47
CA VAL A 57 10.64 -19.46 19.47
C VAL A 57 9.16 -19.57 19.09
N ILE A 58 8.67 -20.77 18.81
CA ILE A 58 7.24 -20.95 18.47
C ILE A 58 6.35 -20.55 19.64
N SER A 59 6.66 -21.00 20.86
CA SER A 59 5.91 -20.62 22.06
C SER A 59 5.92 -19.10 22.27
N PHE A 60 7.01 -18.40 21.95
CA PHE A 60 7.08 -16.95 22.01
C PHE A 60 6.09 -16.29 21.03
N PHE A 61 6.14 -16.65 19.74
CA PHE A 61 5.22 -16.04 18.76
C PHE A 61 3.76 -16.39 19.00
N GLU A 62 3.44 -17.62 19.43
CA GLU A 62 2.07 -18.01 19.78
C GLU A 62 1.50 -17.21 20.95
N THR A 63 2.35 -16.77 21.89
CA THR A 63 1.92 -16.04 23.09
C THR A 63 1.92 -14.52 22.91
N HIS A 64 2.77 -13.98 22.05
CA HIS A 64 2.98 -12.54 21.92
C HIS A 64 2.38 -11.93 20.64
N THR A 65 2.01 -12.74 19.64
CA THR A 65 1.45 -12.20 18.38
C THR A 65 0.01 -11.73 18.57
N GLN A 66 -0.25 -10.47 18.21
CA GLN A 66 -1.55 -9.81 18.25
C GLN A 66 -2.37 -10.09 16.98
N ASN A 67 -3.64 -9.68 16.97
CA ASN A 67 -4.55 -9.89 15.83
C ASN A 67 -4.12 -9.17 14.52
N ASP A 68 -3.34 -8.11 14.60
CA ASP A 68 -2.75 -7.41 13.45
C ASP A 68 -1.39 -8.00 13.02
N GLY A 69 -0.96 -9.08 13.69
CA GLY A 69 0.32 -9.76 13.54
C GLY A 69 1.52 -9.00 14.10
N SER A 70 1.33 -7.88 14.79
CA SER A 70 2.39 -7.30 15.61
C SER A 70 2.69 -8.20 16.80
N VAL A 71 3.91 -8.14 17.31
CA VAL A 71 4.36 -8.92 18.46
C VAL A 71 4.40 -8.00 19.67
N ASP A 72 3.74 -8.37 20.76
CA ASP A 72 3.89 -7.70 22.06
C ASP A 72 5.30 -7.93 22.59
N VAL A 73 6.03 -6.83 22.77
CA VAL A 73 7.43 -6.84 23.19
C VAL A 73 7.61 -6.10 24.51
N THR A 74 6.52 -5.94 25.26
CA THR A 74 6.53 -5.28 26.56
C THR A 74 7.50 -5.99 27.51
N GLY A 75 8.51 -5.26 27.97
CA GLY A 75 9.52 -5.78 28.88
C GLY A 75 10.68 -6.53 28.21
N ILE A 76 10.66 -6.67 26.88
CA ILE A 76 11.80 -7.19 26.12
C ILE A 76 12.82 -6.08 25.93
N LYS A 77 14.10 -6.42 26.11
CA LYS A 77 15.22 -5.51 25.83
C LYS A 77 15.87 -5.94 24.52
N PHE A 78 15.80 -5.08 23.52
CA PHE A 78 16.49 -5.25 22.26
C PHE A 78 17.96 -4.81 22.37
N SER A 79 18.83 -5.49 21.64
CA SER A 79 20.23 -5.11 21.48
C SER A 79 20.38 -3.92 20.53
N SER A 80 19.50 -3.82 19.53
CA SER A 80 19.43 -2.70 18.58
C SER A 80 18.50 -1.57 19.03
N ASP A 81 18.76 -0.37 18.52
CA ASP A 81 17.85 0.78 18.64
C ASP A 81 16.80 0.81 17.50
N PHE A 82 16.89 -0.10 16.52
CA PHE A 82 15.95 -0.23 15.41
C PHE A 82 14.49 -0.21 15.86
N PHE A 83 14.11 -1.10 16.79
CA PHE A 83 12.72 -1.18 17.26
C PHE A 83 12.30 0.05 18.07
N LYS A 84 13.24 0.83 18.65
CA LYS A 84 12.93 2.12 19.29
C LYS A 84 12.59 3.17 18.26
N ARG A 85 13.33 3.21 17.14
CA ARG A 85 13.03 4.11 16.01
C ARG A 85 11.70 3.76 15.36
N GLU A 86 11.50 2.48 15.04
CA GLU A 86 10.28 2.00 14.39
C GLU A 86 9.06 2.09 15.31
N GLY A 87 9.26 2.03 16.63
CA GLY A 87 8.23 1.90 17.66
C GLY A 87 7.32 3.11 17.88
N VAL A 88 6.65 3.62 16.84
CA VAL A 88 5.70 4.74 16.96
C VAL A 88 4.27 4.31 17.33
N CYS A 89 4.15 3.21 18.08
CA CYS A 89 3.03 2.97 18.97
C CYS A 89 3.41 3.42 20.39
N PHE A 90 3.63 4.72 20.58
CA PHE A 90 3.89 5.28 21.91
C PHE A 90 2.59 5.23 22.72
N GLN A 91 2.52 4.33 23.71
CA GLN A 91 1.90 4.72 24.97
C GLN A 91 3.01 5.21 25.91
N LYS A 92 3.11 6.52 26.11
CA LYS A 92 3.99 7.14 27.12
C LYS A 92 5.49 6.81 27.00
N GLY A 93 6.06 6.78 25.80
CA GLY A 93 7.52 6.68 25.65
C GLY A 93 8.09 5.26 25.56
N ARG A 94 7.27 4.23 25.34
CA ARG A 94 7.70 2.83 25.39
C ARG A 94 7.18 2.02 24.20
N ILE A 95 8.05 1.19 23.64
CA ILE A 95 7.67 0.16 22.66
C ILE A 95 6.81 -0.88 23.38
N THR A 96 5.61 -1.10 22.89
CA THR A 96 4.73 -2.18 23.37
C THR A 96 4.53 -3.25 22.31
N THR A 97 4.64 -2.91 21.03
CA THR A 97 4.46 -3.86 19.92
C THR A 97 5.44 -3.62 18.79
N THR A 98 5.76 -4.65 18.01
CA THR A 98 6.46 -4.52 16.72
C THR A 98 5.52 -4.00 15.61
N ARG A 99 6.04 -3.77 14.40
CA ARG A 99 5.31 -3.19 13.24
C ARG A 99 4.91 -1.73 13.48
N GLY A 100 5.94 -0.91 13.37
CA GLY A 100 5.96 0.54 13.43
C GLY A 100 5.36 1.26 12.24
N TYR A 101 5.55 2.58 12.19
CA TYR A 101 5.03 3.42 11.10
C TYR A 101 5.59 3.02 9.73
N ASP A 102 6.90 2.78 9.60
CA ASP A 102 7.48 2.47 8.28
C ASP A 102 7.01 1.12 7.75
N TYR A 103 6.72 0.14 8.63
CA TYR A 103 6.08 -1.13 8.26
C TYR A 103 4.74 -0.92 7.52
N ILE A 104 3.95 0.05 7.98
CA ILE A 104 2.57 0.28 7.52
C ILE A 104 2.41 1.54 6.66
N CYS A 105 3.50 2.25 6.33
CA CYS A 105 3.47 3.55 5.65
C CYS A 105 2.80 3.48 4.27
N SER A 106 2.73 2.30 3.65
CA SER A 106 1.93 2.07 2.43
C SER A 106 0.45 2.41 2.58
N LEU A 107 -0.12 2.32 3.78
CA LEU A 107 -1.50 2.70 4.08
C LEU A 107 -1.68 4.22 4.29
N ASP A 108 -0.58 4.96 4.46
CA ASP A 108 -0.64 6.39 4.66
C ASP A 108 -1.17 7.05 3.40
N THR A 109 -2.34 7.65 3.52
CA THR A 109 -3.00 8.28 2.39
C THR A 109 -2.37 9.60 2.05
N GLY A 110 -1.67 10.28 2.97
CA GLY A 110 -1.03 11.56 2.72
C GLY A 110 0.28 11.46 1.93
N LEU A 111 1.00 10.34 2.02
CA LEU A 111 2.23 10.10 1.26
C LEU A 111 1.99 9.84 -0.24
N THR A 112 2.96 10.22 -1.08
CA THR A 112 3.08 9.78 -2.48
C THR A 112 3.62 8.35 -2.56
N SER A 113 3.58 7.72 -3.74
CA SER A 113 4.18 6.39 -3.89
C SER A 113 5.70 6.44 -3.78
N VAL A 114 6.36 7.50 -4.27
CA VAL A 114 7.82 7.67 -4.19
C VAL A 114 8.26 7.71 -2.72
N GLN A 115 7.63 8.56 -1.91
CA GLN A 115 7.89 8.65 -0.47
C GLN A 115 7.73 7.31 0.25
N LYS A 116 6.71 6.51 -0.13
CA LYS A 116 6.50 5.18 0.44
C LYS A 116 7.62 4.22 0.05
N ILE A 117 8.03 4.22 -1.21
CA ILE A 117 9.10 3.35 -1.73
C ILE A 117 10.43 3.68 -1.05
N GLU A 118 10.78 4.96 -0.95
CA GLU A 118 11.99 5.44 -0.27
C GLU A 118 12.01 5.04 1.22
N LYS A 119 10.86 5.09 1.90
CA LYS A 119 10.75 4.58 3.29
C LYS A 119 11.02 3.09 3.41
N TYR A 120 10.52 2.28 2.47
CA TYR A 120 10.83 0.85 2.46
C TYR A 120 12.30 0.58 2.11
N GLN A 121 12.91 1.38 1.23
CA GLN A 121 14.36 1.33 0.96
C GLN A 121 15.16 1.62 2.24
N GLU A 122 14.86 2.73 2.92
CA GLU A 122 15.47 3.10 4.20
C GLU A 122 15.32 1.98 5.23
N THR A 123 14.13 1.39 5.34
CA THR A 123 13.86 0.25 6.22
C THR A 123 14.73 -0.95 5.87
N ILE A 124 14.91 -1.28 4.58
CA ILE A 124 15.75 -2.40 4.12
C ILE A 124 17.21 -2.17 4.51
N HIS A 125 17.76 -0.98 4.21
CA HIS A 125 19.14 -0.62 4.55
C HIS A 125 19.40 -0.77 6.05
N LEU A 126 18.54 -0.17 6.86
CA LEU A 126 18.69 -0.17 8.32
C LEU A 126 18.48 -1.56 8.92
N THR A 127 17.54 -2.34 8.41
CA THR A 127 17.32 -3.72 8.88
C THR A 127 18.51 -4.61 8.56
N ILE A 128 19.11 -4.46 7.38
CA ILE A 128 20.30 -5.22 6.96
C ILE A 128 21.53 -4.83 7.79
N GLU A 129 21.71 -3.54 8.07
CA GLU A 129 22.78 -3.06 8.95
C GLU A 129 22.70 -3.74 10.32
N GLU A 130 21.51 -3.78 10.92
CA GLU A 130 21.28 -4.44 12.20
C GLU A 130 21.51 -5.96 12.08
N LEU A 131 20.96 -6.62 11.06
CA LEU A 131 21.15 -8.07 10.87
C LEU A 131 22.62 -8.50 10.71
N LYS A 132 23.52 -7.58 10.30
CA LYS A 132 24.96 -7.81 10.23
C LYS A 132 25.67 -7.73 11.60
N ALA A 133 25.02 -7.24 12.64
CA ALA A 133 25.61 -7.14 13.98
C ALA A 133 25.76 -8.52 14.65
N ASP A 134 26.92 -8.74 15.29
CA ASP A 134 27.29 -10.04 15.88
C ASP A 134 26.45 -10.44 17.11
N ASN A 135 25.84 -9.48 17.81
CA ASN A 135 25.27 -9.67 19.15
C ASN A 135 23.73 -9.63 19.21
N ILE A 136 23.04 -9.98 18.13
CA ILE A 136 21.56 -10.00 18.11
C ILE A 136 21.04 -11.39 18.46
N ASP A 137 20.09 -11.45 19.40
CA ASP A 137 19.43 -12.69 19.80
C ASP A 137 18.52 -13.26 18.69
N LYS A 138 18.13 -14.53 18.81
CA LYS A 138 17.35 -15.23 17.77
C LYS A 138 15.96 -14.62 17.55
N ILE A 139 15.27 -14.19 18.62
CA ILE A 139 13.94 -13.59 18.52
C ILE A 139 14.06 -12.24 17.83
N GLU A 140 15.01 -11.40 18.26
CA GLU A 140 15.28 -10.11 17.65
C GLU A 140 15.64 -10.25 16.16
N LYS A 141 16.47 -11.24 15.78
CA LYS A 141 16.75 -11.58 14.38
C LYS A 141 15.50 -11.94 13.58
N LEU A 142 14.60 -12.77 14.13
CA LEU A 142 13.35 -13.13 13.46
C LEU A 142 12.42 -11.93 13.28
N LEU A 143 12.38 -11.01 14.25
CA LEU A 143 11.62 -9.77 14.13
C LEU A 143 12.20 -8.84 13.06
N LEU A 144 13.53 -8.71 12.98
CA LEU A 144 14.21 -7.95 11.92
C LEU A 144 13.97 -8.58 10.54
N LEU A 145 14.05 -9.91 10.43
CA LEU A 145 13.75 -10.61 9.17
C LEU A 145 12.28 -10.44 8.75
N ASP A 146 11.32 -10.34 9.68
CA ASP A 146 9.92 -10.02 9.35
C ASP A 146 9.80 -8.63 8.70
N TYR A 147 10.54 -7.64 9.21
CA TYR A 147 10.63 -6.29 8.63
C TYR A 147 11.26 -6.32 7.24
N LEU A 148 12.44 -6.94 7.10
CA LEU A 148 13.14 -7.04 5.83
C LEU A 148 12.28 -7.72 4.77
N LYS A 149 11.68 -8.86 5.12
CA LYS A 149 10.74 -9.59 4.27
C LYS A 149 9.57 -8.70 3.84
N ASN A 150 8.92 -8.00 4.78
CA ASN A 150 7.77 -7.16 4.47
C ASN A 150 8.13 -6.05 3.49
N ALA A 151 9.25 -5.36 3.71
CA ALA A 151 9.73 -4.30 2.83
C ALA A 151 10.08 -4.85 1.44
N LEU A 152 10.81 -5.97 1.35
CA LEU A 152 11.15 -6.60 0.08
C LEU A 152 9.93 -7.07 -0.70
N ILE A 153 8.95 -7.70 -0.05
CA ILE A 153 7.70 -8.11 -0.72
C ILE A 153 6.90 -6.88 -1.16
N THR A 154 6.90 -5.80 -0.38
CA THR A 154 6.23 -4.55 -0.77
C THR A 154 6.86 -3.92 -2.01
N ILE A 155 8.20 -3.86 -2.07
CA ILE A 155 8.93 -3.39 -3.25
C ILE A 155 8.68 -4.33 -4.44
N LEU A 156 8.77 -5.65 -4.25
CA LEU A 156 8.46 -6.63 -5.28
C LEU A 156 7.03 -6.45 -5.82
N ASN A 157 6.04 -6.37 -4.94
CA ASN A 157 4.64 -6.18 -5.32
C ASN A 157 4.44 -4.87 -6.10
N THR A 158 5.13 -3.80 -5.69
CA THR A 158 5.13 -2.49 -6.35
C THR A 158 5.80 -2.57 -7.72
N PHE A 159 6.91 -3.29 -7.83
CA PHE A 159 7.64 -3.51 -9.08
C PHE A 159 6.86 -4.38 -10.07
N VAL A 160 6.13 -5.40 -9.63
CA VAL A 160 5.29 -6.19 -10.56
C VAL A 160 3.91 -5.56 -10.77
N TYR A 161 3.58 -4.49 -10.04
CA TYR A 161 2.29 -3.81 -10.19
C TYR A 161 2.15 -3.15 -11.56
N GLN A 162 3.24 -2.68 -12.16
CA GLN A 162 3.26 -2.12 -13.52
C GLN A 162 2.75 -3.13 -14.56
N GLU A 163 2.88 -4.44 -14.33
CA GLU A 163 2.27 -5.47 -15.19
C GLU A 163 0.73 -5.50 -15.14
N LYS A 164 0.13 -4.89 -14.11
CA LYS A 164 -1.34 -4.77 -13.96
C LYS A 164 -1.91 -3.56 -14.69
N LEU A 165 -1.06 -2.58 -15.01
CA LEU A 165 -1.51 -1.30 -15.56
C LEU A 165 -1.80 -1.47 -17.05
N GLU A 166 -2.92 -0.90 -17.51
CA GLU A 166 -3.31 -0.76 -18.93
C GLU A 166 -2.36 0.18 -19.71
N ILE A 167 -1.11 0.34 -19.28
CA ILE A 167 -0.13 1.19 -19.95
C ILE A 167 0.48 0.34 -21.06
N GLU A 168 0.32 0.76 -22.31
CA GLU A 168 0.85 0.07 -23.49
C GLU A 168 2.38 -0.15 -23.44
N GLU A 169 3.08 0.56 -22.54
CA GLU A 169 4.53 0.54 -22.29
C GLU A 169 4.93 -0.25 -21.01
N VAL A 170 4.29 -1.38 -20.68
CA VAL A 170 4.88 -2.28 -19.66
C VAL A 170 6.22 -2.77 -20.19
N ASP A 171 7.31 -2.47 -19.47
CA ASP A 171 8.63 -2.99 -19.79
C ASP A 171 8.61 -4.53 -19.74
N ARG A 172 8.90 -5.16 -20.87
CA ARG A 172 8.98 -6.61 -21.04
C ARG A 172 10.38 -7.02 -21.49
N SER A 173 11.38 -6.18 -21.21
CA SER A 173 12.77 -6.45 -21.53
C SER A 173 13.30 -7.67 -20.74
N GLU A 174 14.36 -8.28 -21.28
CA GLU A 174 15.10 -9.31 -20.53
C GLU A 174 15.67 -8.75 -19.21
N GLU A 175 15.98 -7.46 -19.16
CA GLU A 175 16.43 -6.77 -17.97
C GLU A 175 15.34 -6.70 -16.90
N TYR A 176 14.11 -6.34 -17.27
CA TYR A 176 12.96 -6.36 -16.37
C TYR A 176 12.76 -7.75 -15.74
N GLU A 177 12.73 -8.80 -16.56
CA GLU A 177 12.52 -10.18 -16.07
C GLU A 177 13.67 -10.67 -15.18
N LYS A 178 14.90 -10.23 -15.46
CA LYS A 178 16.07 -10.49 -14.60
C LYS A 178 15.90 -9.83 -13.23
N ILE A 179 15.56 -8.54 -13.18
CA ILE A 179 15.33 -7.79 -11.93
C ILE A 179 14.17 -8.42 -11.15
N ARG A 180 13.06 -8.71 -11.84
CA ARG A 180 11.90 -9.39 -11.25
C ARG A 180 12.28 -10.71 -10.59
N SER A 181 13.09 -11.52 -11.28
CA SER A 181 13.57 -12.81 -10.76
C SER A 181 14.50 -12.63 -9.54
N GLN A 182 15.36 -11.61 -9.55
CA GLN A 182 16.23 -11.28 -8.41
C GLN A 182 15.42 -10.81 -7.20
N LEU A 183 14.40 -9.97 -7.38
CA LEU A 183 13.51 -9.54 -6.30
C LEU A 183 12.77 -10.72 -5.66
N ILE A 184 12.25 -11.64 -6.48
CA ILE A 184 11.62 -12.88 -6.00
C ILE A 184 12.62 -13.72 -5.20
N LYS A 185 13.82 -13.91 -5.73
CA LYS A 185 14.89 -14.69 -5.10
C LYS A 185 15.30 -14.09 -3.75
N ASN A 186 15.51 -12.78 -3.69
CA ASN A 186 15.85 -12.04 -2.48
C ASN A 186 14.78 -12.22 -1.39
N ALA A 187 13.50 -12.08 -1.73
CA ALA A 187 12.41 -12.31 -0.79
C ALA A 187 12.35 -13.79 -0.33
N GLU A 188 12.54 -14.74 -1.24
CA GLU A 188 12.58 -16.19 -0.93
C GLU A 188 13.74 -16.52 0.03
N ASP A 189 14.92 -15.92 -0.16
CA ASP A 189 16.10 -16.18 0.67
C ASP A 189 15.91 -15.68 2.10
N VAL A 190 15.32 -14.48 2.28
CA VAL A 190 14.96 -13.95 3.60
C VAL A 190 13.91 -14.81 4.30
N ILE A 191 12.89 -15.28 3.56
CA ILE A 191 11.89 -16.21 4.10
C ILE A 191 12.53 -17.54 4.47
N SER A 192 13.38 -18.10 3.62
CA SER A 192 14.08 -19.36 3.89
C SER A 192 14.97 -19.25 5.12
N GLY A 193 15.71 -18.15 5.28
CA GLY A 193 16.51 -17.87 6.47
C GLY A 193 15.66 -17.79 7.74
N SER A 194 14.51 -17.12 7.67
CA SER A 194 13.55 -17.05 8.78
C SER A 194 13.04 -18.45 9.18
N VAL A 195 12.67 -19.28 8.20
CA VAL A 195 12.22 -20.65 8.44
C VAL A 195 13.35 -21.52 8.99
N ASP A 196 14.59 -21.38 8.51
CA ASP A 196 15.73 -22.14 9.02
C ASP A 196 16.06 -21.81 10.49
N LEU A 197 15.91 -20.54 10.90
CA LEU A 197 16.04 -20.13 12.31
C LEU A 197 14.95 -20.75 13.20
N ILE A 198 13.69 -20.77 12.71
CA ILE A 198 12.57 -21.42 13.40
C ILE A 198 12.84 -22.92 13.57
N LEU A 199 13.41 -23.56 12.55
CA LEU A 199 13.80 -24.97 12.57
C LEU A 199 15.15 -25.23 13.24
N ASN A 200 15.63 -24.30 14.08
CA ASN A 200 16.88 -24.35 14.85
C ASN A 200 18.11 -24.83 14.06
N LYS A 201 18.18 -24.52 12.75
CA LYS A 201 19.44 -24.67 12.04
C LYS A 201 20.41 -23.60 12.53
N GLU A 202 21.70 -23.91 12.52
CA GLU A 202 22.73 -23.01 13.03
C GLU A 202 22.63 -21.60 12.43
N LEU A 203 22.97 -20.60 13.24
CA LEU A 203 22.95 -19.17 12.92
C LEU A 203 23.69 -18.80 11.61
N HIS A 204 24.58 -19.66 11.12
CA HIS A 204 25.26 -19.54 9.83
C HIS A 204 24.31 -19.44 8.62
N THR A 205 23.03 -19.79 8.76
CA THR A 205 22.04 -19.68 7.67
C THR A 205 21.72 -18.23 7.26
N ILE A 206 21.73 -17.25 8.19
CA ILE A 206 21.59 -15.83 7.82
C ILE A 206 22.81 -15.35 7.01
N GLN A 207 24.01 -15.87 7.31
CA GLN A 207 25.23 -15.50 6.59
C GLN A 207 25.20 -15.94 5.12
N SER A 208 24.26 -16.80 4.72
CA SER A 208 24.06 -17.20 3.34
C SER A 208 23.16 -16.25 2.54
N ILE A 209 22.47 -15.31 3.21
CA ILE A 209 21.69 -14.27 2.54
C ILE A 209 22.65 -13.24 1.97
N ASP A 210 22.59 -13.02 0.65
CA ASP A 210 23.40 -12.03 -0.03
C ASP A 210 22.83 -10.63 0.17
N PHE A 211 23.13 -10.04 1.33
CA PHE A 211 22.67 -8.70 1.68
C PHE A 211 23.19 -7.61 0.72
N GLU A 212 24.39 -7.76 0.15
CA GLU A 212 24.92 -6.79 -0.80
C GLU A 212 24.12 -6.80 -2.11
N ASN A 213 23.77 -7.98 -2.62
CA ASN A 213 22.87 -8.09 -3.76
C ASN A 213 21.47 -7.56 -3.44
N ILE A 214 20.95 -7.78 -2.22
CA ILE A 214 19.65 -7.21 -1.81
C ILE A 214 19.68 -5.69 -1.86
N LEU A 215 20.70 -5.05 -1.28
CA LEU A 215 20.84 -3.60 -1.28
C LEU A 215 20.97 -3.05 -2.71
N SER A 216 21.89 -3.63 -3.50
CA SER A 216 22.12 -3.19 -4.88
C SER A 216 20.88 -3.29 -5.77
N ILE A 217 20.12 -4.39 -5.70
CA ILE A 217 18.89 -4.55 -6.49
C ILE A 217 17.78 -3.64 -5.97
N THR A 218 17.70 -3.43 -4.65
CA THR A 218 16.72 -2.52 -4.06
C THR A 218 16.93 -1.09 -4.55
N ASP A 219 18.17 -0.60 -4.53
CA ASP A 219 18.50 0.76 -4.95
C ASP A 219 18.20 1.00 -6.44
N ASP A 220 18.61 0.08 -7.32
CA ASP A 220 18.29 0.15 -8.76
C ASP A 220 16.76 0.15 -9.02
N VAL A 221 16.02 -0.69 -8.30
CA VAL A 221 14.56 -0.78 -8.44
C VAL A 221 13.86 0.47 -7.93
N VAL A 222 14.31 1.04 -6.82
CA VAL A 222 13.76 2.28 -6.27
C VAL A 222 13.96 3.43 -7.24
N ASP A 223 15.17 3.58 -7.80
CA ASP A 223 15.46 4.62 -8.79
C ASP A 223 14.57 4.50 -10.04
N ARG A 224 14.38 3.27 -10.54
CA ARG A 224 13.47 2.99 -11.67
C ARG A 224 12.03 3.31 -11.35
N LEU A 225 11.52 2.87 -10.20
CA LEU A 225 10.15 3.11 -9.79
C LEU A 225 9.87 4.59 -9.55
N SER A 226 10.81 5.31 -8.94
CA SER A 226 10.74 6.76 -8.74
C SER A 226 10.68 7.51 -10.06
N THR A 227 11.52 7.12 -11.03
CA THR A 227 11.49 7.67 -12.40
C THR A 227 10.16 7.35 -13.09
N TYR A 228 9.72 6.09 -13.07
CA TYR A 228 8.48 5.65 -13.70
C TYR A 228 7.26 6.36 -13.12
N HIS A 229 7.19 6.51 -11.80
CA HIS A 229 6.11 7.19 -11.11
C HIS A 229 6.03 8.67 -11.47
N THR A 230 7.18 9.34 -11.55
CA THR A 230 7.28 10.75 -11.92
C THR A 230 6.74 10.97 -13.34
N SER A 231 7.10 10.08 -14.27
CA SER A 231 6.64 10.14 -15.66
C SER A 231 5.14 9.83 -15.83
N HIS A 232 4.59 8.90 -15.05
CA HIS A 232 3.21 8.39 -15.23
C HIS A 232 2.17 8.93 -14.24
N LYS A 233 2.57 9.72 -13.23
CA LYS A 233 1.69 10.32 -12.21
C LYS A 233 0.80 9.28 -11.52
N LEU A 234 1.36 8.14 -11.14
CA LEU A 234 0.58 7.05 -10.57
C LEU A 234 -0.01 7.46 -9.20
N PRO A 235 -1.14 6.87 -8.79
CA PRO A 235 -1.75 7.18 -7.51
C PRO A 235 -1.00 6.53 -6.33
N SER A 236 -1.16 7.09 -5.12
CA SER A 236 -0.46 6.63 -3.90
C SER A 236 -0.82 5.22 -3.43
N PHE A 237 -1.91 4.63 -3.93
CA PHE A 237 -2.31 3.24 -3.65
C PHE A 237 -1.57 2.21 -4.52
N TYR A 238 -0.62 2.65 -5.35
CA TYR A 238 0.25 1.80 -6.17
C TYR A 238 1.20 0.93 -5.32
N VAL A 239 1.59 1.41 -4.13
CA VAL A 239 2.45 0.67 -3.19
C VAL A 239 1.57 -0.17 -2.27
N SER A 240 1.63 -1.49 -2.42
CA SER A 240 0.80 -2.44 -1.66
C SER A 240 1.67 -3.37 -0.81
N ARG A 241 1.55 -3.22 0.51
CA ARG A 241 2.12 -4.18 1.46
C ARG A 241 1.39 -5.55 1.39
N PRO A 242 2.01 -6.63 1.89
CA PRO A 242 1.32 -7.91 2.12
C PRO A 242 0.04 -7.76 2.96
N GLU A 243 -1.04 -8.41 2.53
CA GLU A 243 -2.33 -8.38 3.22
C GLU A 243 -2.38 -9.33 4.42
N ALA A 244 -1.70 -10.47 4.36
CA ALA A 244 -1.70 -11.49 5.41
C ALA A 244 -1.35 -10.94 6.79
N THR A 245 -2.19 -11.26 7.77
CA THR A 245 -2.18 -10.57 9.06
C THR A 245 -1.10 -11.08 9.98
N ASN A 246 -1.03 -12.39 10.18
CA ASN A 246 -0.28 -13.00 11.26
C ASN A 246 0.80 -13.96 10.70
N PRO A 247 2.09 -13.78 11.06
CA PRO A 247 3.16 -14.68 10.65
C PRO A 247 2.89 -16.16 11.00
N MET A 248 2.23 -16.44 12.14
CA MET A 248 1.85 -17.80 12.53
C MET A 248 0.76 -18.39 11.63
N THR A 249 -0.17 -17.56 11.15
CA THR A 249 -1.16 -17.97 10.15
C THR A 249 -0.50 -18.32 8.84
N ILE A 250 0.49 -17.54 8.39
CA ILE A 250 1.25 -17.84 7.17
C ILE A 250 2.07 -19.12 7.33
N ILE A 251 2.82 -19.27 8.43
CA ILE A 251 3.59 -20.49 8.72
C ILE A 251 2.66 -21.71 8.78
N GLY A 252 1.57 -21.62 9.53
CA GLY A 252 0.59 -22.70 9.69
C GLY A 252 -0.10 -23.06 8.38
N SER A 253 -0.45 -22.08 7.56
CA SER A 253 -1.03 -22.33 6.24
C SER A 253 0.01 -22.98 5.33
N SER A 254 1.22 -22.44 5.25
CA SER A 254 2.27 -22.94 4.36
C SER A 254 2.68 -24.37 4.66
N ILE A 255 2.82 -24.75 5.93
CA ILE A 255 3.15 -26.13 6.30
C ILE A 255 2.00 -27.10 6.01
N LEU A 256 0.75 -26.70 6.25
CA LEU A 256 -0.42 -27.51 5.95
C LEU A 256 -0.55 -27.74 4.43
N LEU A 257 -0.38 -26.67 3.64
CA LEU A 257 -0.40 -26.76 2.18
C LEU A 257 0.75 -27.63 1.66
N ALA A 258 1.95 -27.48 2.22
CA ALA A 258 3.08 -28.30 1.85
C ALA A 258 2.88 -29.79 2.15
N GLU A 259 2.16 -30.12 3.22
CA GLU A 259 1.78 -31.50 3.53
C GLU A 259 0.68 -32.02 2.58
N ASN A 260 -0.34 -31.19 2.30
CA ASN A 260 -1.51 -31.59 1.52
C ASN A 260 -1.22 -31.69 0.00
N TYR A 261 -0.24 -30.97 -0.53
CA TYR A 261 0.00 -30.80 -1.96
C TYR A 261 1.43 -31.16 -2.40
N LYS A 262 1.96 -32.31 -1.94
CA LYS A 262 3.34 -32.75 -2.25
C LYS A 262 3.61 -33.05 -3.74
N ASN A 263 2.56 -33.27 -4.52
CA ASN A 263 2.60 -33.73 -5.91
C ASN A 263 2.05 -32.66 -6.87
N ILE A 264 2.48 -31.41 -6.71
CA ILE A 264 2.24 -30.35 -7.69
C ILE A 264 3.55 -29.92 -8.35
N ASP A 265 3.49 -29.22 -9.48
CA ASP A 265 4.68 -28.74 -10.19
C ASP A 265 5.00 -27.29 -9.82
N ALA A 266 3.98 -26.43 -9.67
CA ALA A 266 4.17 -25.02 -9.38
C ALA A 266 3.16 -24.45 -8.38
N ILE A 267 3.58 -23.37 -7.70
CA ILE A 267 2.75 -22.58 -6.80
C ILE A 267 2.45 -21.25 -7.49
N VAL A 268 1.20 -20.82 -7.46
CA VAL A 268 0.77 -19.56 -8.05
C VAL A 268 0.41 -18.59 -6.93
N GLY A 269 1.11 -17.46 -6.86
CA GLY A 269 0.81 -16.38 -5.94
C GLY A 269 0.21 -15.17 -6.65
N VAL A 270 -0.57 -14.38 -5.92
CA VAL A 270 -1.19 -13.15 -6.40
C VAL A 270 -0.46 -11.94 -5.80
N PRO A 271 0.33 -11.17 -6.59
CA PRO A 271 0.96 -9.93 -6.15
C PRO A 271 -0.04 -8.93 -5.55
N SER A 272 0.05 -8.74 -4.24
CA SER A 272 -0.61 -7.77 -3.34
C SER A 272 -0.94 -8.45 -2.01
N GLY A 273 -1.73 -9.53 -2.06
CA GLY A 273 -2.14 -10.31 -0.88
C GLY A 273 -1.43 -11.65 -0.76
N GLY A 274 -1.48 -12.48 -1.81
CA GLY A 274 -0.99 -13.86 -1.80
C GLY A 274 0.53 -14.07 -1.98
N THR A 275 1.34 -13.03 -2.20
CA THR A 275 2.78 -13.18 -2.48
C THR A 275 3.53 -13.89 -1.36
N GLU A 276 3.32 -13.45 -0.12
CA GLU A 276 4.01 -14.00 1.05
C GLU A 276 3.65 -15.47 1.26
N LEU A 277 2.35 -15.80 1.22
CA LEU A 277 1.88 -17.16 1.37
C LEU A 277 2.47 -18.09 0.31
N ALA A 278 2.53 -17.65 -0.95
CA ALA A 278 3.08 -18.46 -2.03
C ALA A 278 4.58 -18.74 -1.85
N LEU A 279 5.37 -17.72 -1.49
CA LEU A 279 6.80 -17.84 -1.21
C LEU A 279 7.06 -18.75 0.00
N THR A 280 6.37 -18.52 1.12
CA THR A 280 6.55 -19.33 2.33
C THR A 280 6.11 -20.78 2.11
N THR A 281 5.04 -21.01 1.33
CA THR A 281 4.60 -22.36 0.95
C THR A 281 5.67 -23.07 0.12
N LYS A 282 6.26 -22.39 -0.88
CA LYS A 282 7.38 -22.94 -1.66
C LYS A 282 8.55 -23.35 -0.77
N VAL A 283 8.92 -22.49 0.19
CA VAL A 283 10.02 -22.77 1.13
C VAL A 283 9.72 -24.02 1.97
N PHE A 284 8.53 -24.14 2.55
CA PHE A 284 8.16 -25.34 3.32
C PHE A 284 8.08 -26.59 2.46
N MET A 285 7.55 -26.50 1.24
CA MET A 285 7.49 -27.61 0.29
C MET A 285 8.88 -28.11 -0.08
N ASN A 286 9.80 -27.20 -0.41
CA ASN A 286 11.20 -27.54 -0.69
C ASN A 286 11.85 -28.27 0.49
N LYS A 287 11.62 -27.79 1.72
CA LYS A 287 12.21 -28.40 2.94
C LYS A 287 11.57 -29.74 3.30
N LEU A 288 10.27 -29.92 3.10
CA LEU A 288 9.54 -31.15 3.45
C LEU A 288 9.76 -32.28 2.44
N THR A 289 9.83 -31.97 1.14
CA THR A 289 9.90 -32.99 0.09
C THR A 289 11.29 -33.14 -0.52
N GLY A 290 12.18 -32.17 -0.33
CA GLY A 290 13.50 -32.12 -0.96
C GLY A 290 13.45 -31.79 -2.47
N LYS A 291 12.26 -31.57 -3.04
CA LYS A 291 12.09 -31.17 -4.44
C LYS A 291 12.20 -29.66 -4.58
N LYS A 292 12.50 -29.17 -5.79
CA LYS A 292 12.40 -27.74 -6.12
C LYS A 292 11.07 -27.50 -6.83
N TYR A 293 10.23 -26.64 -6.27
CA TYR A 293 8.96 -26.22 -6.88
C TYR A 293 9.10 -24.89 -7.62
N SER A 294 8.40 -24.73 -8.74
CA SER A 294 8.34 -23.46 -9.47
C SER A 294 7.37 -22.48 -8.79
N LEU A 295 7.64 -21.18 -8.90
CA LEU A 295 6.78 -20.11 -8.36
C LEU A 295 6.32 -19.20 -9.49
N LEU A 296 5.02 -19.05 -9.63
CA LEU A 296 4.37 -18.18 -10.60
C LEU A 296 3.69 -17.03 -9.87
N LEU A 297 4.31 -15.84 -9.86
CA LEU A 297 3.64 -14.64 -9.38
C LEU A 297 2.91 -13.96 -10.54
N LEU A 298 1.59 -14.11 -10.56
CA LEU A 298 0.74 -13.62 -11.65
C LEU A 298 0.01 -12.34 -11.20
N PRO A 299 0.42 -11.14 -11.69
CA PRO A 299 -0.06 -9.85 -11.21
C PRO A 299 -1.50 -9.59 -11.67
N ILE A 300 -2.48 -10.18 -10.96
CA ILE A 300 -3.90 -10.09 -11.29
C ILE A 300 -4.66 -9.66 -10.04
N SER A 301 -5.30 -8.49 -10.07
CA SER A 301 -6.21 -8.08 -8.99
C SER A 301 -7.40 -7.29 -9.54
N LEU A 302 -8.61 -7.84 -9.38
CA LEU A 302 -9.85 -7.16 -9.77
C LEU A 302 -10.07 -5.84 -8.99
N HIS A 303 -9.57 -5.77 -7.75
CA HIS A 303 -9.66 -4.55 -6.94
C HIS A 303 -8.77 -3.44 -7.50
N THR A 304 -7.56 -3.80 -7.94
CA THR A 304 -6.65 -2.91 -8.67
C THR A 304 -7.28 -2.39 -9.97
N LEU A 305 -7.82 -3.29 -10.80
CA LEU A 305 -8.41 -2.91 -12.10
C LEU A 305 -9.57 -1.92 -11.94
N LYS A 306 -10.44 -2.14 -10.95
CA LYS A 306 -11.55 -1.22 -10.65
C LYS A 306 -11.11 0.18 -10.22
N LYS A 307 -9.96 0.30 -9.55
CA LYS A 307 -9.45 1.59 -9.05
C LYS A 307 -8.85 2.47 -10.16
N PHE A 308 -8.31 1.86 -11.22
CA PHE A 308 -7.70 2.59 -12.33
C PHE A 308 -8.70 2.96 -13.43
N SER A 309 -9.61 2.05 -13.78
CA SER A 309 -10.36 2.22 -15.02
C SER A 309 -11.70 2.95 -14.89
N GLY A 310 -12.19 3.19 -13.66
CA GLY A 310 -13.44 3.92 -13.37
C GLY A 310 -14.73 3.22 -13.83
N LYS A 311 -14.70 2.53 -14.99
CA LYS A 311 -15.68 1.68 -15.67
C LYS A 311 -14.98 1.12 -16.93
N THR A 312 -14.29 -0.02 -16.87
CA THR A 312 -13.95 -0.78 -18.10
C THR A 312 -14.41 -2.24 -18.03
N ASN A 313 -14.70 -2.75 -19.21
CA ASN A 313 -15.15 -4.11 -19.46
C ASN A 313 -13.99 -5.06 -19.13
N ASN A 314 -13.99 -5.63 -17.92
CA ASN A 314 -12.89 -6.45 -17.38
C ASN A 314 -12.38 -7.50 -18.38
N GLU A 315 -13.23 -8.03 -19.27
CA GLU A 315 -12.83 -9.00 -20.29
C GLU A 315 -11.74 -8.52 -21.25
N HIS A 316 -11.69 -7.22 -21.61
CA HIS A 316 -10.68 -6.71 -22.55
C HIS A 316 -9.26 -6.71 -21.93
N VAL A 317 -9.13 -6.26 -20.68
CA VAL A 317 -7.86 -6.27 -19.92
C VAL A 317 -7.29 -7.69 -19.83
N LEU A 318 -8.18 -8.66 -19.59
CA LEU A 318 -7.81 -10.05 -19.40
C LEU A 318 -7.30 -10.74 -20.67
N THR A 319 -7.68 -10.23 -21.85
CA THR A 319 -7.13 -10.72 -23.11
C THR A 319 -5.71 -10.26 -23.38
N GLN A 320 -5.22 -9.23 -22.69
CA GLN A 320 -3.88 -8.65 -22.88
C GLN A 320 -2.83 -9.18 -21.89
N LEU A 321 -3.26 -9.85 -20.81
CA LEU A 321 -2.35 -10.48 -19.86
C LEU A 321 -1.69 -11.72 -20.50
N ASN A 322 -0.43 -11.56 -20.92
CA ASN A 322 0.38 -12.65 -21.41
C ASN A 322 0.92 -13.46 -20.21
N ILE A 323 0.12 -14.38 -19.69
CA ILE A 323 0.58 -15.27 -18.61
C ILE A 323 1.55 -16.34 -19.11
N GLU A 324 1.58 -16.62 -20.42
CA GLU A 324 2.34 -17.73 -21.01
C GLU A 324 3.83 -17.59 -20.75
N LYS A 325 4.36 -16.36 -20.71
CA LYS A 325 5.76 -16.06 -20.38
C LYS A 325 6.20 -16.59 -19.00
N HIS A 326 5.25 -16.81 -18.09
CA HIS A 326 5.54 -17.31 -16.75
C HIS A 326 5.49 -18.84 -16.68
N PHE A 327 4.89 -19.54 -17.65
CA PHE A 327 4.74 -20.98 -17.61
C PHE A 327 5.92 -21.68 -18.29
N GLU A 328 6.55 -22.59 -17.56
CA GLU A 328 7.50 -23.55 -18.14
C GLU A 328 6.71 -24.71 -18.81
N ASN A 329 7.27 -25.31 -19.87
CA ASN A 329 6.60 -26.33 -20.69
C ASN A 329 6.21 -27.62 -19.93
N ASN A 330 6.75 -27.83 -18.73
CA ASN A 330 6.60 -29.03 -17.90
C ASN A 330 5.63 -28.86 -16.72
N ILE A 331 4.92 -27.73 -16.62
CA ILE A 331 3.96 -27.50 -15.52
C ILE A 331 2.61 -28.16 -15.88
N GLU A 332 2.29 -29.27 -15.23
CA GLU A 332 1.03 -30.01 -15.41
C GLU A 332 0.05 -29.80 -14.25
N SER A 333 0.54 -29.32 -13.11
CA SER A 333 -0.25 -29.15 -11.89
C SER A 333 0.18 -27.91 -11.08
N VAL A 334 -0.81 -27.14 -10.62
CA VAL A 334 -0.58 -25.90 -9.89
C VAL A 334 -1.40 -25.78 -8.62
N LEU A 335 -0.86 -25.11 -7.60
CA LEU A 335 -1.59 -24.66 -6.42
C LEU A 335 -1.68 -23.14 -6.40
N ILE A 336 -2.88 -22.60 -6.57
CA ILE A 336 -3.18 -21.19 -6.40
C ILE A 336 -3.33 -20.87 -4.91
N CYS A 337 -2.53 -19.92 -4.43
CA CYS A 337 -2.54 -19.45 -3.05
C CYS A 337 -2.94 -17.97 -2.98
N ASP A 338 -3.83 -17.64 -2.04
CA ASP A 338 -4.13 -16.26 -1.65
C ASP A 338 -4.20 -16.16 -0.12
N ASP A 339 -4.01 -14.98 0.43
CA ASP A 339 -4.11 -14.78 1.88
C ASP A 339 -5.55 -14.99 2.38
N ASN A 340 -6.53 -14.40 1.70
CA ASN A 340 -7.95 -14.58 1.99
C ASN A 340 -8.81 -14.47 0.73
N THR A 341 -10.07 -14.92 0.80
CA THR A 341 -11.02 -14.62 -0.27
C THR A 341 -12.45 -14.52 0.22
N SER A 342 -13.12 -13.46 -0.23
CA SER A 342 -14.48 -13.11 0.20
C SER A 342 -15.54 -13.51 -0.84
N THR A 343 -15.21 -13.37 -2.13
CA THR A 343 -16.12 -13.66 -3.25
C THR A 343 -15.59 -14.74 -4.20
N GLY A 344 -14.33 -15.17 -4.02
CA GLY A 344 -13.66 -16.12 -4.92
C GLY A 344 -13.34 -15.56 -6.32
N ARG A 345 -13.71 -14.31 -6.64
CA ARG A 345 -13.65 -13.80 -8.03
C ARG A 345 -12.24 -13.66 -8.58
N THR A 346 -11.29 -13.20 -7.77
CA THR A 346 -9.87 -13.09 -8.18
C THR A 346 -9.30 -14.47 -8.51
N LEU A 347 -9.55 -15.47 -7.65
CA LEU A 347 -9.09 -16.84 -7.87
C LEU A 347 -9.80 -17.53 -9.04
N GLN A 348 -11.11 -17.29 -9.20
CA GLN A 348 -11.86 -17.77 -10.36
C GLN A 348 -11.29 -17.21 -11.67
N LEU A 349 -10.94 -15.93 -11.66
CA LEU A 349 -10.34 -15.29 -12.82
C LEU A 349 -8.98 -15.92 -13.15
N LEU A 350 -8.12 -16.07 -12.14
CA LEU A 350 -6.80 -16.69 -12.31
C LEU A 350 -6.93 -18.11 -12.86
N LYS A 351 -7.83 -18.91 -12.28
CA LYS A 351 -8.16 -20.24 -12.77
C LYS A 351 -8.55 -20.22 -14.26
N ASN A 352 -9.43 -19.31 -14.67
CA ASN A 352 -9.89 -19.23 -16.06
C ASN A 352 -8.73 -18.89 -17.01
N LEU A 353 -7.83 -18.00 -16.61
CA LEU A 353 -6.65 -17.65 -17.41
C LEU A 353 -5.70 -18.85 -17.56
N ILE A 354 -5.44 -19.56 -16.46
CA ILE A 354 -4.59 -20.75 -16.47
C ILE A 354 -5.18 -21.85 -17.38
N LEU A 355 -6.49 -22.12 -17.27
CA LEU A 355 -7.17 -23.10 -18.14
C LEU A 355 -7.23 -22.67 -19.60
N LYS A 356 -7.24 -21.36 -19.88
CA LYS A 356 -7.17 -20.85 -21.25
C LYS A 356 -5.80 -21.15 -21.88
N HIS A 357 -4.72 -21.06 -21.11
CA HIS A 357 -3.37 -21.38 -21.55
C HIS A 357 -3.15 -22.90 -21.67
N ASN A 358 -3.51 -23.67 -20.64
CA ASN A 358 -3.44 -25.13 -20.64
C ASN A 358 -4.75 -25.73 -20.11
N PRO A 359 -5.66 -26.19 -20.99
CA PRO A 359 -6.95 -26.75 -20.58
C PRO A 359 -6.86 -28.02 -19.72
N ASN A 360 -5.73 -28.74 -19.77
CA ASN A 360 -5.53 -30.01 -19.10
C ASN A 360 -4.80 -29.87 -17.75
N ILE A 361 -4.28 -28.68 -17.43
CA ILE A 361 -3.52 -28.44 -16.20
C ILE A 361 -4.39 -28.72 -14.96
N VAL A 362 -3.85 -29.45 -13.99
CA VAL A 362 -4.50 -29.73 -12.72
C VAL A 362 -4.42 -28.49 -11.83
N ILE A 363 -5.56 -27.95 -11.40
CA ILE A 363 -5.59 -26.75 -10.57
C ILE A 363 -6.07 -27.08 -9.17
N HIS A 364 -5.26 -26.74 -8.18
CA HIS A 364 -5.65 -26.64 -6.78
C HIS A 364 -5.73 -25.17 -6.37
N CYS A 365 -6.54 -24.89 -5.36
CA CYS A 365 -6.67 -23.54 -4.82
C CYS A 365 -6.84 -23.62 -3.31
N ALA A 366 -6.21 -22.71 -2.59
CA ALA A 366 -6.31 -22.58 -1.15
C ALA A 366 -6.16 -21.12 -0.71
N VAL A 367 -6.74 -20.80 0.45
CA VAL A 367 -6.54 -19.51 1.12
C VAL A 367 -6.17 -19.72 2.58
N ALA A 368 -5.28 -18.88 3.12
CA ALA A 368 -4.82 -19.00 4.50
C ALA A 368 -5.93 -18.66 5.52
N GLU A 369 -6.68 -17.58 5.25
CA GLU A 369 -7.73 -17.06 6.11
C GLU A 369 -9.10 -17.15 5.44
N ALA A 370 -10.08 -17.67 6.18
CA ALA A 370 -11.46 -17.76 5.70
C ALA A 370 -12.23 -16.47 6.00
N ASP A 371 -12.58 -15.70 4.96
CA ASP A 371 -13.42 -14.50 5.05
C ASP A 371 -14.92 -14.83 5.06
N ILE A 372 -15.33 -15.59 6.07
CA ILE A 372 -16.73 -15.98 6.29
C ILE A 372 -17.53 -14.92 7.03
N VAL A 373 -16.85 -14.07 7.83
CA VAL A 373 -17.53 -13.06 8.63
C VAL A 373 -18.10 -11.99 7.73
N ARG A 374 -17.30 -11.45 6.79
CA ARG A 374 -17.78 -10.47 5.81
C ARG A 374 -18.83 -11.09 4.90
N SER A 375 -18.62 -12.32 4.45
CA SER A 375 -19.59 -13.05 3.61
C SER A 375 -20.95 -13.22 4.30
N ASN A 376 -20.96 -13.48 5.60
CA ASN A 376 -22.20 -13.59 6.39
C ASN A 376 -22.86 -12.21 6.63
N ILE A 377 -22.08 -11.16 6.86
CA ILE A 377 -22.61 -9.78 7.02
C ILE A 377 -23.26 -9.31 5.71
N ASP A 378 -22.63 -9.59 4.57
CA ASP A 378 -23.08 -9.15 3.26
C ASP A 378 -24.00 -10.16 2.55
N LYS A 379 -24.49 -11.18 3.26
CA LYS A 379 -25.28 -12.26 2.64
C LYS A 379 -26.50 -11.72 1.89
N ASP A 380 -27.20 -10.75 2.49
CA ASP A 380 -28.40 -10.11 1.96
C ASP A 380 -28.08 -8.82 1.17
N ASN A 381 -26.81 -8.46 1.04
CA ASN A 381 -26.39 -7.25 0.33
C ASN A 381 -26.51 -7.46 -1.19
N ILE A 382 -27.36 -6.65 -1.83
CA ILE A 382 -27.62 -6.68 -3.28
C ILE A 382 -26.38 -6.27 -4.09
N LYS A 383 -25.53 -5.37 -3.56
CA LYS A 383 -24.30 -4.94 -4.23
C LYS A 383 -23.24 -6.04 -4.28
N ARG A 384 -23.25 -6.97 -3.31
CA ARG A 384 -22.36 -8.12 -3.30
C ARG A 384 -23.00 -9.25 -4.09
N THR A 385 -22.58 -9.47 -5.33
CA THR A 385 -23.26 -10.42 -6.24
C THR A 385 -22.78 -11.87 -6.13
N HIS A 386 -21.65 -12.10 -5.46
CA HIS A 386 -21.01 -13.43 -5.39
C HIS A 386 -20.62 -13.81 -3.96
N VAL A 387 -20.52 -15.12 -3.73
CA VAL A 387 -19.91 -15.74 -2.54
C VAL A 387 -18.82 -16.72 -2.98
N ALA A 388 -17.79 -16.89 -2.16
CA ALA A 388 -16.79 -17.93 -2.40
C ALA A 388 -17.42 -19.31 -2.18
N ASN A 389 -17.06 -20.28 -3.02
CA ASN A 389 -17.42 -21.68 -2.82
C ASN A 389 -16.72 -22.19 -1.55
N LYS A 390 -17.45 -22.68 -0.56
CA LYS A 390 -16.88 -23.07 0.75
C LYS A 390 -15.74 -24.09 0.67
N ASP A 391 -15.68 -24.91 -0.40
CA ASP A 391 -14.61 -25.87 -0.62
C ASP A 391 -13.22 -25.21 -0.72
N ILE A 392 -13.15 -23.91 -1.06
CA ILE A 392 -11.88 -23.16 -1.13
C ILE A 392 -11.28 -22.90 0.25
N LEU A 393 -12.12 -22.93 1.28
CA LEU A 393 -11.77 -22.64 2.67
C LEU A 393 -11.31 -23.90 3.43
N LYS A 394 -11.28 -25.05 2.76
CA LYS A 394 -10.97 -26.35 3.37
C LYS A 394 -9.57 -26.44 3.95
N ASP A 395 -8.64 -25.62 3.44
CA ASP A 395 -7.24 -25.58 3.86
C ASP A 395 -6.93 -24.33 4.69
N SER A 396 -7.94 -23.51 5.01
CA SER A 396 -7.75 -22.31 5.82
C SER A 396 -7.42 -22.68 7.26
N VAL A 397 -6.46 -21.95 7.85
CA VAL A 397 -5.97 -22.17 9.21
C VAL A 397 -6.39 -21.04 10.16
N ASN A 398 -7.02 -19.99 9.65
CA ASN A 398 -7.58 -18.91 10.45
C ASN A 398 -8.91 -18.39 9.89
N ILE A 399 -9.67 -17.67 10.73
CA ILE A 399 -10.82 -16.86 10.29
C ILE A 399 -10.39 -15.40 10.22
N LEU A 400 -10.59 -14.77 9.06
CA LEU A 400 -10.25 -13.36 8.89
C LEU A 400 -11.07 -12.50 9.89
N PRO A 401 -10.42 -11.73 10.77
CA PRO A 401 -11.13 -10.87 11.71
C PRO A 401 -11.64 -9.61 11.01
N VAL A 402 -12.96 -9.47 10.90
CA VAL A 402 -13.63 -8.37 10.17
C VAL A 402 -14.47 -7.51 11.12
N SER A 403 -14.43 -6.19 10.92
CA SER A 403 -15.27 -5.25 11.66
C SER A 403 -16.75 -5.47 11.37
N ARG A 404 -17.57 -5.53 12.42
CA ARG A 404 -19.03 -5.64 12.29
C ARG A 404 -19.73 -4.28 12.31
N SER A 405 -19.10 -3.25 12.87
CA SER A 405 -19.73 -1.94 13.11
C SER A 405 -19.36 -0.87 12.09
N ILE A 406 -18.22 -0.99 11.41
CA ILE A 406 -17.73 0.04 10.47
C ILE A 406 -18.19 -0.29 9.04
N ASP A 407 -18.59 0.70 8.25
CA ASP A 407 -18.96 0.54 6.83
C ASP A 407 -18.00 1.36 5.94
N PRO A 408 -17.43 0.80 4.84
CA PRO A 408 -17.45 -0.63 4.47
C PRO A 408 -16.81 -1.52 5.54
N LYS A 409 -17.24 -2.79 5.59
CA LYS A 409 -16.69 -3.80 6.52
C LYS A 409 -15.22 -4.11 6.17
N VAL A 410 -14.30 -3.53 6.95
CA VAL A 410 -12.84 -3.67 6.80
C VAL A 410 -12.25 -4.67 7.79
N ASP A 411 -11.03 -5.13 7.52
CA ASP A 411 -10.30 -6.04 8.39
C ASP A 411 -9.87 -5.34 9.67
N ILE A 412 -9.94 -6.06 10.79
CA ILE A 412 -9.56 -5.52 12.11
C ILE A 412 -8.08 -5.12 12.10
N LYS A 413 -7.22 -5.84 11.36
CA LYS A 413 -5.83 -5.47 11.15
C LYS A 413 -5.69 -4.07 10.55
N GLU A 414 -6.38 -3.78 9.44
CA GLU A 414 -6.30 -2.47 8.79
C GLU A 414 -6.72 -1.35 9.75
N ILE A 415 -7.72 -1.62 10.60
CA ILE A 415 -8.16 -0.68 11.66
C ILE A 415 -7.04 -0.41 12.64
N ILE A 416 -6.38 -1.45 13.14
CA ILE A 416 -5.29 -1.31 14.10
C ILE A 416 -4.13 -0.55 13.46
N GLU A 417 -3.71 -0.92 12.25
CA GLU A 417 -2.59 -0.27 11.55
C GLU A 417 -2.87 1.21 11.28
N LYS A 418 -4.06 1.58 10.79
CA LYS A 418 -4.40 3.00 10.64
C LYS A 418 -4.40 3.77 11.97
N ARG A 419 -4.81 3.14 13.08
CA ARG A 419 -4.66 3.76 14.41
C ARG A 419 -3.20 3.98 14.77
N LYS A 420 -2.28 3.09 14.36
CA LYS A 420 -0.84 3.29 14.55
C LYS A 420 -0.34 4.49 13.74
N ILE A 421 -0.84 4.70 12.51
CA ILE A 421 -0.54 5.90 11.69
C ILE A 421 -1.06 7.18 12.37
N ILE A 422 -2.29 7.17 12.87
CA ILE A 422 -2.86 8.30 13.61
C ILE A 422 -2.00 8.60 14.84
N SER A 423 -1.68 7.59 15.65
CA SER A 423 -0.79 7.70 16.81
C SER A 423 0.58 8.26 16.43
N TYR A 424 1.15 7.86 15.29
CA TYR A 424 2.42 8.42 14.79
C TYR A 424 2.35 9.94 14.67
N TYR A 425 1.30 10.47 14.03
CA TYR A 425 1.14 11.91 13.88
C TYR A 425 0.77 12.61 15.18
N GLU A 426 -0.07 12.03 16.05
CA GLU A 426 -0.36 12.59 17.38
C GLU A 426 0.92 12.80 18.19
N ASN A 427 1.82 11.81 18.21
CA ASN A 427 3.10 11.93 18.89
C ASN A 427 3.98 13.01 18.26
N MET A 428 4.07 13.04 16.92
CA MET A 428 4.79 14.09 16.19
C MET A 428 4.27 15.49 16.54
N ALA A 429 2.95 15.66 16.65
CA ALA A 429 2.32 16.92 17.05
C ALA A 429 2.73 17.33 18.47
N SER A 430 2.74 16.37 19.40
CA SER A 430 3.02 16.59 20.82
C SER A 430 4.49 16.89 21.12
N GLU A 431 5.41 16.33 20.34
CA GLU A 431 6.86 16.48 20.51
C GLU A 431 7.42 17.68 19.74
N SER A 432 6.70 18.17 18.74
CA SER A 432 7.14 19.29 17.91
C SER A 432 7.14 20.62 18.67
N THR A 433 8.25 21.36 18.56
CA THR A 433 8.34 22.76 19.02
C THR A 433 8.00 23.78 17.94
N LYS A 434 7.78 23.35 16.69
CA LYS A 434 7.51 24.21 15.54
C LYS A 434 6.04 24.13 15.16
N LEU A 435 5.36 25.29 15.13
CA LEU A 435 3.93 25.39 14.78
C LEU A 435 3.58 24.72 13.45
N ILE A 436 4.43 24.88 12.42
CA ILE A 436 4.21 24.27 11.10
C ILE A 436 4.19 22.75 11.19
N ASP A 437 5.11 22.15 11.95
CA ASP A 437 5.20 20.70 12.12
C ASP A 437 4.03 20.17 12.97
N THR A 438 3.57 20.91 13.98
CA THR A 438 2.37 20.58 14.74
C THR A 438 1.11 20.62 13.88
N ILE A 439 0.95 21.65 13.04
CA ILE A 439 -0.18 21.74 12.11
C ILE A 439 -0.11 20.63 11.06
N TYR A 440 1.07 20.36 10.51
CA TYR A 440 1.26 19.26 9.55
C TYR A 440 0.84 17.92 10.17
N ALA A 441 1.28 17.63 11.39
CA ALA A 441 0.89 16.43 12.12
C ALA A 441 -0.64 16.31 12.24
N ASN A 442 -1.31 17.34 12.76
CA ASN A 442 -2.77 17.36 12.94
C ASN A 442 -3.52 17.22 11.60
N VAL A 443 -2.97 17.75 10.51
CA VAL A 443 -3.53 17.60 9.16
C VAL A 443 -3.43 16.14 8.71
N MET A 444 -2.25 15.53 8.85
CA MET A 444 -1.99 14.16 8.40
C MET A 444 -2.70 13.11 9.25
N GLU A 445 -2.86 13.37 10.55
CA GLU A 445 -3.73 12.61 11.45
C GLU A 445 -5.15 12.52 10.86
N ARG A 446 -5.77 13.67 10.60
CA ARG A 446 -7.12 13.76 10.04
C ARG A 446 -7.25 13.15 8.65
N VAL A 447 -6.27 13.36 7.78
CA VAL A 447 -6.24 12.77 6.43
C VAL A 447 -6.25 11.25 6.49
N ASN A 448 -5.66 10.65 7.53
CA ASN A 448 -5.60 9.21 7.72
C ASN A 448 -6.75 8.62 8.55
N GLU A 449 -7.68 9.44 9.06
CA GLU A 449 -8.90 8.97 9.72
C GLU A 449 -9.76 8.11 8.77
N PHE A 450 -10.43 7.09 9.30
CA PHE A 450 -11.32 6.25 8.50
C PHE A 450 -12.59 6.99 8.08
N GLY A 451 -12.92 6.91 6.79
CA GLY A 451 -14.31 7.01 6.36
C GLY A 451 -14.90 8.41 6.30
N VAL A 452 -14.12 9.42 5.88
CA VAL A 452 -14.73 10.70 5.47
C VAL A 452 -15.32 10.52 4.08
N ASP A 453 -16.61 10.16 4.03
CA ASP A 453 -17.40 10.31 2.82
C ASP A 453 -17.88 11.76 2.75
N TYR A 454 -17.30 12.53 1.83
CA TYR A 454 -17.64 13.94 1.71
C TYR A 454 -19.06 14.16 1.16
N SER A 455 -19.74 13.10 0.70
CA SER A 455 -21.15 13.15 0.30
C SER A 455 -22.13 13.27 1.46
N ASP A 456 -21.70 13.00 2.71
CA ASP A 456 -22.52 13.15 3.91
C ASP A 456 -22.63 14.62 4.39
N PHE A 457 -21.84 15.54 3.82
CA PHE A 457 -21.87 16.95 4.17
C PHE A 457 -22.87 17.74 3.33
N THR A 458 -23.48 18.76 3.95
CA THR A 458 -24.48 19.64 3.34
C THR A 458 -24.11 21.11 3.59
N ASP A 459 -24.79 22.04 2.93
CA ASP A 459 -24.54 23.48 3.12
C ASP A 459 -24.84 23.98 4.56
N GLU A 460 -25.60 23.20 5.34
CA GLU A 460 -25.91 23.50 6.74
C GLU A 460 -24.68 23.34 7.65
N ASN A 461 -23.94 22.24 7.48
CA ASN A 461 -22.82 21.85 8.34
C ASN A 461 -21.44 22.00 7.70
N ALA A 462 -21.38 22.39 6.42
CA ALA A 462 -20.13 22.55 5.68
C ALA A 462 -20.15 23.78 4.75
N VAL A 463 -18.95 24.16 4.31
CA VAL A 463 -18.71 24.94 3.10
C VAL A 463 -18.22 23.94 2.05
N LEU A 464 -19.09 23.56 1.12
CA LEU A 464 -18.85 22.45 0.18
C LEU A 464 -17.84 22.77 -0.93
N ALA A 465 -17.70 24.06 -1.27
CA ALA A 465 -16.70 24.59 -2.17
C ALA A 465 -16.43 26.06 -1.83
N PHE A 466 -15.19 26.52 -2.02
CA PHE A 466 -14.83 27.91 -1.67
C PHE A 466 -13.95 28.61 -2.71
N ARG A 467 -14.05 28.18 -3.98
CA ARG A 467 -13.39 28.79 -5.13
C ARG A 467 -13.67 30.30 -5.19
N GLY A 468 -12.61 31.10 -5.35
CA GLY A 468 -12.70 32.56 -5.48
C GLY A 468 -13.02 33.31 -4.19
N THR A 469 -13.24 32.62 -3.07
CA THR A 469 -13.46 33.24 -1.76
C THR A 469 -12.15 33.46 -1.00
N PHE A 470 -12.21 34.16 0.13
CA PHE A 470 -11.06 34.37 1.03
C PHE A 470 -10.46 33.05 1.57
N LEU A 471 -11.15 31.91 1.48
CA LEU A 471 -10.62 30.61 1.89
C LEU A 471 -9.65 30.03 0.85
N SER A 472 -9.86 30.31 -0.44
CA SER A 472 -9.05 29.78 -1.53
C SER A 472 -7.61 30.31 -1.50
N ASN A 473 -6.61 29.46 -1.78
CA ASN A 473 -5.21 29.86 -1.98
C ASN A 473 -5.02 30.78 -3.20
N PHE A 474 -6.00 30.85 -4.11
CA PHE A 474 -6.00 31.73 -5.27
C PHE A 474 -6.47 33.16 -4.94
N TYR A 475 -7.01 33.38 -3.74
CA TYR A 475 -7.46 34.70 -3.30
C TYR A 475 -6.29 35.68 -3.24
N SER A 476 -6.46 36.87 -3.82
CA SER A 476 -5.41 37.88 -3.86
C SER A 476 -5.15 38.42 -2.45
N THR A 477 -3.94 38.17 -1.96
CA THR A 477 -3.43 38.64 -0.69
C THR A 477 -1.91 38.69 -0.80
N PRO A 478 -1.24 39.80 -0.43
CA PRO A 478 0.20 39.85 -0.44
C PRO A 478 0.81 38.77 0.47
N ILE A 479 1.75 38.00 -0.05
CA ILE A 479 2.44 36.90 0.64
C ILE A 479 3.94 37.08 0.47
N ILE A 480 4.70 37.07 1.56
CA ILE A 480 6.16 37.21 1.51
C ILE A 480 6.78 35.83 1.64
N PHE A 481 7.51 35.40 0.62
CA PHE A 481 8.24 34.13 0.59
C PHE A 481 9.64 34.34 0.02
N ASN A 482 10.67 33.86 0.73
CA ASN A 482 12.09 34.06 0.38
C ASN A 482 12.46 35.53 0.06
N GLY A 483 11.88 36.48 0.79
CA GLY A 483 12.15 37.92 0.63
C GLY A 483 11.41 38.59 -0.54
N VAL A 484 10.61 37.86 -1.32
CA VAL A 484 9.81 38.38 -2.44
C VAL A 484 8.34 38.46 -2.02
N THR A 485 7.65 39.53 -2.44
CA THR A 485 6.20 39.68 -2.23
C THR A 485 5.44 39.16 -3.44
N TYR A 486 4.55 38.21 -3.21
CA TYR A 486 3.72 37.53 -4.20
C TYR A 486 2.26 37.98 -4.08
N PRO A 487 1.49 38.04 -5.19
CA PRO A 487 0.10 38.49 -5.18
C PRO A 487 -0.91 37.57 -4.47
N SER A 488 -0.57 36.30 -4.26
CA SER A 488 -1.39 35.33 -3.52
C SER A 488 -0.56 34.16 -2.99
N VAL A 489 -1.20 33.30 -2.18
CA VAL A 489 -0.60 32.04 -1.70
C VAL A 489 -0.22 31.14 -2.88
N GLU A 490 -1.07 31.06 -3.92
CA GLU A 490 -0.77 30.25 -5.10
C GLU A 490 0.50 30.73 -5.83
N HIS A 491 0.71 32.04 -5.96
CA HIS A 491 1.92 32.57 -6.61
C HIS A 491 3.19 32.15 -5.85
N ALA A 492 3.21 32.36 -4.53
CA ALA A 492 4.34 31.96 -3.69
C ALA A 492 4.55 30.43 -3.68
N TYR A 493 3.46 29.67 -3.63
CA TYR A 493 3.50 28.20 -3.61
C TYR A 493 4.07 27.64 -4.91
N GLN A 494 3.72 28.21 -6.05
CA GLN A 494 4.23 27.79 -7.36
C GLN A 494 5.69 28.22 -7.57
N ALA A 495 6.09 29.40 -7.07
CA ALA A 495 7.49 29.81 -7.05
C ALA A 495 8.38 28.89 -6.19
N ALA A 496 7.85 28.39 -5.07
CA ALA A 496 8.57 27.52 -4.15
C ALA A 496 8.97 26.15 -4.73
N LYS A 497 8.51 25.82 -5.94
CA LYS A 497 8.87 24.61 -6.67
C LYS A 497 10.23 24.68 -7.37
N PHE A 498 10.86 25.85 -7.43
CA PHE A 498 12.03 26.14 -8.26
C PHE A 498 13.18 26.72 -7.42
N SER A 499 13.53 26.07 -6.32
CA SER A 499 14.52 26.59 -5.36
C SER A 499 15.92 26.61 -5.99
N ASN A 500 16.51 27.79 -6.15
CA ASN A 500 17.82 27.99 -6.82
C ASN A 500 17.85 27.48 -8.28
N PHE A 501 16.69 27.47 -8.96
CA PHE A 501 16.59 26.97 -10.32
C PHE A 501 17.28 27.88 -11.34
N ASN A 502 18.01 27.28 -12.28
CA ASN A 502 18.61 28.01 -13.39
C ASN A 502 17.59 28.18 -14.54
N TRP A 503 16.93 29.33 -14.59
CA TRP A 503 15.95 29.67 -15.64
C TRP A 503 16.50 29.62 -17.06
N SER A 504 17.82 29.75 -17.27
CA SER A 504 18.42 29.61 -18.60
C SER A 504 18.44 28.17 -19.11
N ALA A 505 18.16 27.19 -18.25
CA ALA A 505 18.08 25.78 -18.61
C ALA A 505 16.70 25.37 -19.16
N VAL A 506 15.71 26.27 -19.10
CA VAL A 506 14.38 25.99 -19.64
C VAL A 506 14.46 25.94 -21.17
N LYS A 507 14.00 24.82 -21.72
CA LYS A 507 13.91 24.58 -23.16
C LYS A 507 12.92 25.54 -23.82
N GLN A 508 13.24 25.94 -25.05
CA GLN A 508 12.40 26.85 -25.83
C GLN A 508 11.00 26.25 -26.08
N GLU A 509 10.91 24.94 -26.25
CA GLU A 509 9.68 24.19 -26.43
C GLU A 509 8.72 24.37 -25.23
N ALA A 510 9.25 24.32 -24.00
CA ALA A 510 8.45 24.55 -22.80
C ALA A 510 7.92 26.00 -22.75
N ILE A 511 8.75 26.98 -23.11
CA ILE A 511 8.35 28.39 -23.16
C ILE A 511 7.24 28.60 -24.19
N GLU A 512 7.38 28.00 -25.38
CA GLU A 512 6.40 28.07 -26.46
C GLU A 512 5.08 27.40 -26.08
N GLU A 513 5.12 26.25 -25.40
CA GLU A 513 3.93 25.56 -24.91
C GLU A 513 3.16 26.41 -23.89
N ILE A 514 3.87 27.06 -22.95
CA ILE A 514 3.27 28.00 -22.01
C ILE A 514 2.64 29.18 -22.76
N GLN A 515 3.39 29.78 -23.69
CA GLN A 515 2.92 30.94 -24.47
C GLN A 515 1.70 30.61 -25.32
N ASN A 516 1.65 29.42 -25.93
CA ASN A 516 0.51 28.96 -26.72
C ASN A 516 -0.71 28.68 -25.82
N THR A 517 -0.50 28.03 -24.68
CA THR A 517 -1.56 27.78 -23.70
C THR A 517 -2.15 29.08 -23.16
N PHE A 518 -1.31 30.08 -22.89
CA PHE A 518 -1.74 31.42 -22.48
C PHE A 518 -2.57 32.12 -23.56
N LYS A 519 -2.13 32.08 -24.83
CA LYS A 519 -2.87 32.66 -25.96
C LYS A 519 -4.27 32.05 -26.11
N LEU A 520 -4.39 30.73 -25.97
CA LEU A 520 -5.69 30.03 -26.00
C LEU A 520 -6.64 30.50 -24.88
N ARG A 521 -6.09 31.03 -23.79
CA ARG A 521 -6.84 31.58 -22.65
C ARG A 521 -6.96 33.10 -22.69
N GLY A 522 -6.63 33.73 -23.83
CA GLY A 522 -6.76 35.17 -24.04
C GLY A 522 -5.62 36.01 -23.46
N TYR A 523 -4.51 35.39 -23.04
CA TYR A 523 -3.33 36.10 -22.57
C TYR A 523 -2.23 36.10 -23.65
N SER A 524 -1.96 37.27 -24.23
CA SER A 524 -1.03 37.42 -25.38
C SER A 524 0.22 38.24 -25.06
N ALA A 525 0.38 38.70 -23.82
CA ALA A 525 1.56 39.46 -23.44
C ALA A 525 2.81 38.58 -23.41
N HIS A 526 3.94 39.17 -23.79
CA HIS A 526 5.24 38.53 -23.67
C HIS A 526 5.62 38.41 -22.19
N PHE A 527 6.23 37.29 -21.82
CA PHE A 527 6.75 37.05 -20.48
C PHE A 527 8.15 36.46 -20.57
N VAL A 528 8.91 36.63 -19.49
CA VAL A 528 10.21 36.00 -19.28
C VAL A 528 10.08 35.12 -18.06
N LEU A 529 10.46 33.84 -18.16
CA LEU A 529 10.51 32.96 -17.00
C LEU A 529 11.68 33.36 -16.10
N SER A 530 11.36 33.68 -14.85
CA SER A 530 12.31 34.04 -13.81
C SER A 530 11.65 33.87 -12.45
N ASN A 531 12.34 34.19 -11.35
CA ASN A 531 11.69 34.22 -10.04
C ASN A 531 10.62 35.34 -9.98
N GLU A 532 10.87 36.46 -10.66
CA GLU A 532 9.97 37.60 -10.73
C GLU A 532 8.70 37.30 -11.55
N PHE A 533 8.76 36.36 -12.50
CA PHE A 533 7.58 35.90 -13.25
C PHE A 533 6.44 35.50 -12.31
N PHE A 534 6.75 34.80 -11.22
CA PHE A 534 5.77 34.34 -10.24
C PHE A 534 5.24 35.47 -9.36
N ALA A 535 5.94 36.59 -9.27
CA ALA A 535 5.54 37.75 -8.49
C ALA A 535 4.78 38.80 -9.32
N ASP A 536 4.68 38.63 -10.65
CA ASP A 536 4.02 39.59 -11.54
C ASP A 536 2.52 39.67 -11.26
N GLU A 537 2.05 40.82 -10.78
CA GLU A 537 0.64 41.09 -10.50
C GLU A 537 -0.27 41.01 -11.74
N LYS A 538 0.30 41.11 -12.95
CA LYS A 538 -0.45 40.93 -14.20
C LYS A 538 -0.73 39.46 -14.49
N MET A 539 0.01 38.55 -13.87
CA MET A 539 -0.25 37.11 -13.97
C MET A 539 -1.34 36.72 -12.98
N THR A 540 -2.32 35.97 -13.47
CA THR A 540 -3.32 35.38 -12.58
C THR A 540 -2.74 34.12 -11.93
N SER A 541 -3.23 33.78 -10.74
CA SER A 541 -2.87 32.50 -10.07
C SER A 541 -3.13 31.28 -10.96
N GLY A 542 -4.18 31.31 -11.79
CA GLY A 542 -4.45 30.26 -12.77
C GLY A 542 -3.37 30.14 -13.85
N ASN A 543 -2.90 31.26 -14.39
CA ASN A 543 -1.82 31.26 -15.40
C ASN A 543 -0.50 30.78 -14.79
N ILE A 544 -0.18 31.22 -13.57
CA ILE A 544 1.01 30.74 -12.86
C ILE A 544 0.96 29.22 -12.66
N LYS A 545 -0.16 28.69 -12.14
CA LYS A 545 -0.33 27.23 -11.97
C LYS A 545 -0.12 26.48 -13.28
N ILE A 546 -0.71 26.95 -14.37
CA ILE A 546 -0.57 26.32 -15.70
C ILE A 546 0.88 26.32 -16.17
N ALA A 547 1.57 27.46 -16.08
CA ALA A 547 2.98 27.53 -16.47
C ALA A 547 3.82 26.54 -15.66
N THR A 548 3.57 26.44 -14.36
CA THR A 548 4.26 25.51 -13.49
C THR A 548 3.93 24.05 -13.75
N ASP A 549 2.69 23.72 -14.09
CA ASP A 549 2.29 22.36 -14.44
C ASP A 549 2.96 21.91 -15.74
N ILE A 550 3.14 22.82 -16.71
CA ILE A 550 3.94 22.57 -17.92
C ILE A 550 5.40 22.36 -17.51
N LEU A 551 6.03 23.28 -16.78
CA LEU A 551 7.43 23.14 -16.35
C LEU A 551 7.69 21.85 -15.56
N ARG A 552 6.74 21.40 -14.75
CA ARG A 552 6.77 20.10 -14.07
C ARG A 552 6.84 18.94 -15.06
N ASN A 553 6.05 18.96 -16.12
CA ASN A 553 6.07 17.91 -17.15
C ASN A 553 7.43 17.84 -17.88
N TYR A 554 8.19 18.94 -17.91
CA TYR A 554 9.57 18.97 -18.42
C TYR A 554 10.63 18.61 -17.36
N GLY A 555 10.23 18.25 -16.13
CA GLY A 555 11.15 17.83 -15.06
C GLY A 555 11.91 18.96 -14.37
N TYR A 556 11.40 20.20 -14.43
CA TYR A 556 12.10 21.37 -13.86
C TYR A 556 11.77 21.68 -12.39
N VAL A 557 10.86 20.94 -11.77
CA VAL A 557 10.51 21.11 -10.35
C VAL A 557 11.54 20.42 -9.46
N ASP A 558 11.83 21.01 -8.30
CA ASP A 558 12.72 20.43 -7.29
C ASP A 558 12.36 18.96 -6.99
N THR A 559 13.36 18.10 -6.88
CA THR A 559 13.17 16.64 -6.67
C THR A 559 12.53 16.32 -5.31
N ASP A 560 12.77 17.14 -4.29
CA ASP A 560 12.21 17.02 -2.93
C ASP A 560 10.84 17.70 -2.77
N TRP A 561 10.25 18.22 -3.86
CA TRP A 561 9.04 19.03 -3.79
C TRP A 561 7.88 18.31 -3.10
N GLU A 562 7.70 17.02 -3.38
CA GLU A 562 6.61 16.24 -2.83
C GLU A 562 6.67 16.12 -1.30
N ASP A 563 7.88 16.18 -0.71
CA ASP A 563 8.12 16.16 0.74
C ASP A 563 7.76 17.48 1.42
N LYS A 564 8.06 18.60 0.75
CA LYS A 564 7.90 19.93 1.35
C LYS A 564 6.58 20.62 1.02
N ARG A 565 5.85 20.19 -0.01
CA ARG A 565 4.64 20.89 -0.53
C ARG A 565 3.57 21.20 0.53
N ILE A 566 3.27 20.25 1.42
CA ILE A 566 2.23 20.46 2.44
C ILE A 566 2.70 21.47 3.49
N LYS A 567 3.95 21.34 3.96
CA LYS A 567 4.53 22.28 4.92
C LYS A 567 4.67 23.70 4.36
N ILE A 568 5.01 23.83 3.08
CA ILE A 568 5.03 25.13 2.39
C ILE A 568 3.62 25.71 2.35
N MET A 569 2.61 24.95 1.91
CA MET A 569 1.23 25.43 1.89
C MET A 569 0.75 25.88 3.29
N ILE A 570 1.05 25.09 4.33
CA ILE A 570 0.76 25.45 5.73
C ILE A 570 1.39 26.79 6.08
N ASN A 571 2.69 26.97 5.81
CA ASN A 571 3.40 28.20 6.12
C ASN A 571 2.77 29.43 5.43
N LEU A 572 2.46 29.32 4.14
CA LEU A 572 1.86 30.41 3.37
C LEU A 572 0.44 30.74 3.84
N LEU A 573 -0.35 29.73 4.21
CA LEU A 573 -1.69 29.94 4.75
C LEU A 573 -1.65 30.54 6.16
N ILE A 574 -0.70 30.16 7.01
CA ILE A 574 -0.48 30.81 8.31
C ILE A 574 -0.23 32.31 8.09
N GLN A 575 0.66 32.68 7.16
CA GLN A 575 0.93 34.08 6.85
C GLN A 575 -0.31 34.82 6.34
N LYS A 576 -1.07 34.22 5.42
CA LYS A 576 -2.33 34.78 4.91
C LYS A 576 -3.32 35.13 6.03
N PHE A 577 -3.50 34.20 6.97
CA PHE A 577 -4.46 34.33 8.06
C PHE A 577 -3.88 34.98 9.32
N GLN A 578 -2.65 35.51 9.26
CA GLN A 578 -2.03 36.24 10.38
C GLN A 578 -2.65 37.64 10.57
N SER A 579 -3.23 38.23 9.52
CA SER A 579 -3.90 39.53 9.62
C SER A 579 -5.22 39.40 10.39
N LYS A 580 -5.55 40.41 11.21
CA LYS A 580 -6.77 40.42 12.05
C LYS A 580 -8.05 40.22 11.23
N GLU A 581 -8.11 40.83 10.04
CA GLU A 581 -9.26 40.72 9.14
C GLU A 581 -9.44 39.28 8.63
N MET A 582 -8.40 38.69 8.03
CA MET A 582 -8.47 37.32 7.50
C MET A 582 -8.69 36.31 8.62
N ALA A 583 -8.03 36.47 9.77
CA ALA A 583 -8.25 35.63 10.95
C ALA A 583 -9.72 35.65 11.40
N SER A 584 -10.35 36.83 11.41
CA SER A 584 -11.76 36.99 11.81
C SER A 584 -12.70 36.29 10.82
N LEU A 585 -12.42 36.41 9.52
CA LEU A 585 -13.18 35.71 8.47
C LEU A 585 -13.06 34.19 8.60
N LEU A 586 -11.85 33.66 8.84
CA LEU A 586 -11.64 32.22 9.06
C LEU A 586 -12.33 31.73 10.33
N GLN A 587 -12.24 32.47 11.44
CA GLN A 587 -12.93 32.14 12.69
C GLN A 587 -14.45 32.13 12.54
N ALA A 588 -15.02 33.00 11.71
CA ALA A 588 -16.46 33.03 11.44
C ALA A 588 -16.98 31.72 10.80
N THR A 589 -16.10 30.89 10.23
CA THR A 589 -16.47 29.56 9.71
C THR A 589 -16.54 28.46 10.77
N ARG A 590 -16.19 28.75 12.03
CA ARG A 590 -16.13 27.75 13.12
C ARG A 590 -17.43 26.96 13.23
N GLY A 591 -17.30 25.65 13.42
CA GLY A 591 -18.43 24.72 13.45
C GLY A 591 -18.84 24.19 12.07
N LYS A 592 -18.31 24.77 10.98
CA LYS A 592 -18.44 24.21 9.63
C LYS A 592 -17.20 23.42 9.23
N GLU A 593 -17.45 22.32 8.51
CA GLU A 593 -16.45 21.62 7.72
C GLU A 593 -16.06 22.49 6.51
N LEU A 594 -14.78 22.55 6.16
CA LEU A 594 -14.31 23.31 4.99
C LEU A 594 -13.88 22.31 3.92
N ILE A 595 -14.57 22.29 2.78
CA ILE A 595 -14.33 21.35 1.68
C ILE A 595 -13.97 22.13 0.42
N GLU A 596 -12.80 21.85 -0.16
CA GLU A 596 -12.42 22.38 -1.48
C GLU A 596 -13.03 21.49 -2.58
N GLY A 597 -14.34 21.60 -2.77
CA GLY A 597 -15.05 20.91 -3.83
C GLY A 597 -14.61 21.39 -5.23
N ASN A 598 -14.35 20.46 -6.14
CA ASN A 598 -13.96 20.75 -7.51
C ASN A 598 -14.53 19.76 -8.54
N ASP A 599 -14.52 20.17 -9.81
CA ASP A 599 -15.03 19.42 -10.98
C ASP A 599 -13.91 19.03 -11.97
N TRP A 600 -12.64 19.21 -11.60
CA TRP A 600 -11.47 18.94 -12.45
C TRP A 600 -10.56 17.82 -11.93
N GLY A 601 -11.02 17.03 -10.95
CA GLY A 601 -10.35 15.81 -10.50
C GLY A 601 -9.21 16.00 -9.49
N ASP A 602 -9.07 17.16 -8.84
CA ASP A 602 -8.09 17.34 -7.76
C ASP A 602 -8.59 16.64 -6.48
N THR A 603 -8.04 15.46 -6.20
CA THR A 603 -8.36 14.67 -5.01
C THR A 603 -7.32 14.79 -3.90
N LEU A 604 -6.29 15.64 -4.07
CA LEU A 604 -5.26 15.88 -3.04
C LEU A 604 -5.65 17.08 -2.18
N TRP A 605 -5.74 18.26 -2.81
CA TRP A 605 -6.07 19.50 -2.10
C TRP A 605 -7.56 19.61 -1.83
N GLY A 606 -8.37 19.03 -2.71
CA GLY A 606 -9.83 19.10 -2.66
C GLY A 606 -10.51 17.75 -2.78
N VAL A 607 -11.80 17.82 -3.13
CA VAL A 607 -12.73 16.71 -3.29
C VAL A 607 -13.42 16.82 -4.65
N CYS A 608 -13.40 15.73 -5.43
CA CYS A 608 -14.10 15.60 -6.71
C CYS A 608 -15.00 14.35 -6.65
N ASP A 609 -16.27 14.48 -7.04
CA ASP A 609 -17.28 13.39 -6.97
C ASP A 609 -17.34 12.69 -5.60
N GLY A 610 -17.30 13.48 -4.51
CA GLY A 610 -17.33 12.98 -3.13
C GLY A 610 -16.02 12.32 -2.65
N LYS A 611 -14.97 12.29 -3.49
CA LYS A 611 -13.68 11.66 -3.16
C LYS A 611 -12.54 12.66 -3.15
N GLY A 612 -11.70 12.59 -2.13
CA GLY A 612 -10.47 13.36 -2.04
C GLY A 612 -9.95 13.43 -0.62
N ARG A 613 -8.72 13.92 -0.45
CA ARG A 613 -8.09 14.10 0.86
C ARG A 613 -8.46 15.45 1.50
N ASN A 614 -8.94 16.41 0.69
CA ASN A 614 -9.33 17.75 1.13
C ASN A 614 -8.25 18.45 1.99
N ILE A 615 -6.97 18.24 1.66
CA ILE A 615 -5.85 18.73 2.51
C ILE A 615 -5.94 20.24 2.73
N LEU A 616 -6.38 21.01 1.72
CA LEU A 616 -6.51 22.46 1.85
C LEU A 616 -7.53 22.84 2.93
N GLY A 617 -8.73 22.24 2.86
CA GLY A 617 -9.77 22.44 3.87
C GLY A 617 -9.32 22.03 5.27
N VAL A 618 -8.62 20.89 5.38
CA VAL A 618 -8.07 20.39 6.64
C VAL A 618 -7.02 21.35 7.22
N ILE A 619 -6.11 21.89 6.41
CA ILE A 619 -5.13 22.90 6.85
C ILE A 619 -5.85 24.15 7.38
N LEU A 620 -6.84 24.68 6.66
CA LEU A 620 -7.59 25.86 7.08
C LEU A 620 -8.29 25.63 8.42
N MET A 621 -8.88 24.46 8.62
CA MET A 621 -9.50 24.10 9.89
C MET A 621 -8.49 23.92 11.02
N ALA A 622 -7.27 23.45 10.73
CA ALA A 622 -6.19 23.36 11.70
C ALA A 622 -5.66 24.74 12.10
N ILE A 623 -5.47 25.67 11.15
CA ILE A 623 -5.07 27.06 11.40
C ILE A 623 -6.16 27.84 12.16
N ARG A 624 -7.44 27.50 11.94
CA ARG A 624 -8.58 28.11 12.63
C ARG A 624 -8.62 27.79 14.13
N LYS A 625 -8.09 26.64 14.55
CA LYS A 625 -8.01 26.26 15.98
C LYS A 625 -6.94 27.09 16.66
#